data_AF-A0AAV2ZNZ7-F1
#
_entry.id   AF-A0AAV2ZNZ7-F1
#
_cell.length_a   1.000
_cell.length_b   1.000
_cell.length_c   1.000
_cell.angle_alpha   90.00
_cell.angle_beta   90.00
_cell.angle_gamma   90.00
#
_symmetry.space_group_name_H-M   'P 1'
#
loop_
_entity.id
_entity.type
_entity.pdbx_description
1 polymer ?
#
loop_
_entity_poly.entity_id
_entity_poly.type
_entity_poly.pdbx_seq_one_letter_code
_entity_poly.pdbx_strand_id
1 'polypeptide(L)'
;MASTHVLPQDLYMSNMLKAVKIRERTKQDIVKPSNGIIHHLRSMHRCTIELFMICHFCTKFREILQKSLFDRSMQVALESHKRLNACKEVKKLVPLRTN
;
A
#
# COMPACT_ATOMS: atom_id res chain seq x y z
N MET A 1 3.24 -29.17 -1.13
CA MET A 1 3.09 -28.59 0.22
C MET A 1 2.68 -27.14 0.05
N ALA A 2 1.41 -26.80 0.28
CA ALA A 2 0.98 -25.40 0.20
C ALA A 2 1.64 -24.65 1.36
N SER A 3 2.49 -23.68 1.07
CA SER A 3 3.00 -22.76 2.08
C SER A 3 1.82 -21.95 2.59
N THR A 4 1.21 -22.39 3.70
CA THR A 4 0.17 -21.62 4.39
C THR A 4 0.82 -20.34 4.93
N HIS A 5 0.75 -19.28 4.15
CA HIS A 5 1.10 -17.95 4.60
C HIS A 5 0.10 -17.54 5.68
N VAL A 6 0.58 -17.40 6.92
CA VAL A 6 -0.26 -17.06 8.08
C VAL A 6 -0.85 -15.65 7.97
N LEU A 7 -0.18 -14.75 7.25
CA LEU A 7 -0.65 -13.39 6.99
C LEU A 7 -1.05 -13.21 5.52
N PRO A 8 -2.09 -12.39 5.24
CA PRO A 8 -2.42 -12.01 3.88
C PRO A 8 -1.28 -11.24 3.22
N GLN A 9 -1.08 -11.46 1.92
CA GLN A 9 0.00 -10.82 1.16
C GLN A 9 -0.32 -9.37 0.77
N ASP A 10 -1.61 -9.01 0.75
CA ASP A 10 -2.07 -7.66 0.43
C ASP A 10 -3.02 -7.11 1.50
N LEU A 11 -2.98 -5.79 1.69
CA LEU A 11 -3.82 -5.11 2.69
C LEU A 11 -5.32 -5.38 2.49
N TYR A 12 -5.77 -5.41 1.22
CA TYR A 12 -7.19 -5.57 0.90
C TYR A 12 -7.74 -6.96 1.27
N MET A 13 -6.88 -7.98 1.33
CA MET A 13 -7.27 -9.35 1.70
C MET A 13 -7.68 -9.48 3.17
N SER A 14 -7.26 -8.54 4.03
CA SER A 14 -7.70 -8.50 5.44
C SER A 14 -9.22 -8.32 5.58
N ASN A 15 -9.86 -7.68 4.58
CA ASN A 15 -11.31 -7.51 4.53
C ASN A 15 -11.77 -7.28 3.09
N MET A 16 -12.05 -8.38 2.39
CA MET A 16 -12.47 -8.36 0.99
C MET A 16 -13.77 -7.58 0.77
N LEU A 17 -14.73 -7.68 1.69
CA LEU A 17 -16.01 -6.95 1.60
C LEU A 17 -15.79 -5.44 1.64
N LYS A 18 -14.92 -4.96 2.55
CA LYS A 18 -14.54 -3.55 2.63
C LYS A 18 -13.81 -3.11 1.37
N ALA A 19 -12.92 -3.93 0.83
CA ALA A 19 -12.21 -3.65 -0.42
C ALA A 19 -13.17 -3.53 -1.62
N VAL A 20 -14.18 -4.42 -1.73
CA VAL A 20 -15.25 -4.31 -2.75
C VAL A 20 -15.99 -2.99 -2.60
N LYS A 21 -16.39 -2.62 -1.38
CA LYS A 21 -17.09 -1.36 -1.13
C LYS A 21 -16.27 -0.13 -1.56
N ILE A 22 -14.96 -0.14 -1.33
CA ILE A 22 -14.07 0.93 -1.79
C ILE A 22 -14.07 1.01 -3.32
N ARG A 23 -13.92 -0.12 -4.01
CA ARG A 23 -13.94 -0.16 -5.50
C ARG A 23 -15.25 0.35 -6.09
N GLU A 24 -16.38 -0.03 -5.51
CA GLU A 24 -17.69 0.46 -5.98
C GLU A 24 -17.85 1.97 -5.73
N ARG A 25 -17.39 2.48 -4.59
CA ARG A 25 -17.39 3.92 -4.31
C ARG A 25 -16.51 4.70 -5.28
N THR A 26 -15.34 4.18 -5.65
CA THR A 26 -14.45 4.82 -6.63
C THR A 26 -15.14 5.03 -7.98
N LYS A 27 -15.92 4.05 -8.46
CA LYS A 27 -16.68 4.18 -9.71
C LYS A 27 -17.69 5.32 -9.65
N GLN A 28 -18.34 5.50 -8.50
CA GLN A 28 -19.34 6.56 -8.28
C GLN A 28 -18.70 7.95 -8.10
N ASP A 29 -17.43 8.03 -7.71
CA ASP A 29 -16.71 9.29 -7.48
C ASP A 29 -16.17 9.92 -8.77
N ILE A 30 -16.20 9.20 -9.90
CA ILE A 30 -15.75 9.71 -11.20
C ILE A 30 -16.74 10.75 -11.74
N VAL A 31 -16.24 11.95 -12.01
CA VAL A 31 -16.95 13.04 -12.68
C VAL A 31 -16.63 12.99 -14.17
N LYS A 32 -17.65 13.07 -15.01
CA LYS A 32 -17.54 13.13 -16.48
C LYS A 32 -18.12 14.45 -16.99
N PRO A 33 -17.32 15.51 -17.09
CA PRO A 33 -17.80 16.82 -17.56
C PRO A 33 -18.21 16.77 -19.04
N SER A 34 -19.24 17.51 -19.42
CA SER A 34 -19.69 17.64 -20.81
C SER A 34 -18.94 18.69 -21.63
N ASN A 35 -18.04 19.45 -21.00
CA ASN A 35 -17.35 20.60 -21.58
C ASN A 35 -15.91 20.31 -22.04
N GLY A 36 -15.56 19.05 -22.25
CA GLY A 36 -14.22 18.63 -22.71
C GLY A 36 -13.14 18.56 -21.63
N ILE A 37 -13.44 18.89 -20.37
CA ILE A 37 -12.52 18.65 -19.25
C ILE A 37 -12.36 17.15 -19.03
N ILE A 38 -11.12 16.70 -18.79
CA ILE A 38 -10.81 15.29 -18.50
C ILE A 38 -11.63 14.76 -17.30
N HIS A 39 -12.05 13.50 -17.40
CA HIS A 39 -12.69 12.82 -16.28
C HIS A 39 -11.77 12.84 -15.05
N HIS A 40 -12.33 13.11 -13.89
CA HIS A 40 -11.56 13.24 -12.65
C HIS A 40 -12.34 12.69 -11.47
N LEU A 41 -11.63 12.39 -10.38
CA LEU A 41 -12.26 11.99 -9.12
C LEU A 41 -12.75 13.23 -8.37
N ARG A 42 -13.99 13.20 -7.88
CA ARG A 42 -14.57 14.29 -7.09
C ARG A 42 -13.86 14.47 -5.74
N SER A 43 -13.62 13.37 -5.03
CA SER A 43 -13.17 13.43 -3.63
C SER A 43 -12.11 12.37 -3.26
N MET A 44 -12.13 11.20 -3.88
CA MET A 44 -11.30 10.06 -3.44
C MET A 44 -9.82 10.24 -3.73
N HIS A 45 -9.44 11.17 -4.62
CA HIS A 45 -8.04 11.55 -4.85
C HIS A 45 -7.35 12.16 -3.61
N ARG A 46 -8.14 12.60 -2.61
CA ARG A 46 -7.64 13.22 -1.36
C ARG A 46 -7.30 12.19 -0.28
N CYS A 47 -7.63 10.92 -0.50
CA CYS A 47 -7.36 9.87 0.47
C CYS A 47 -5.89 9.44 0.40
N THR A 48 -5.24 9.34 1.56
CA THR A 48 -3.86 8.84 1.70
C THR A 48 -3.84 7.68 2.69
N ILE A 49 -3.00 6.68 2.42
CA ILE A 49 -2.83 5.51 3.28
C ILE A 49 -1.47 5.62 3.96
N GLU A 50 -1.47 5.56 5.29
CA GLU A 50 -0.27 5.37 6.10
C GLU A 50 -0.27 3.96 6.69
N LEU A 51 0.91 3.33 6.74
CA LEU A 51 1.07 2.02 7.36
C LEU A 51 1.17 2.13 8.88
N PHE A 52 0.64 1.12 9.57
CA PHE A 52 0.75 1.00 11.02
C PHE A 52 2.21 0.77 11.45
N MET A 53 2.54 1.22 12.66
CA MET A 53 3.86 1.04 13.24
C MET A 53 4.16 -0.45 13.48
N ILE A 54 5.20 -0.97 12.82
CA ILE A 54 5.63 -2.37 13.01
C ILE A 54 6.74 -2.53 14.05
N CYS A 55 7.32 -1.43 14.56
CA CYS A 55 8.49 -1.50 15.46
C CYS A 55 8.17 -2.10 16.84
N HIS A 56 6.91 -2.10 17.28
CA HIS A 56 6.48 -2.66 18.56
C HIS A 56 6.47 -4.19 18.58
N PHE A 57 6.56 -4.85 17.41
CA PHE A 57 6.62 -6.31 17.32
C PHE A 57 8.05 -6.83 17.47
N CYS A 58 8.19 -8.08 17.93
CA CYS A 58 9.48 -8.76 17.99
C CYS A 58 10.08 -8.95 16.58
N THR A 59 11.41 -9.05 16.48
CA THR A 59 12.13 -9.14 15.19
C THR A 59 11.58 -10.24 14.28
N LYS A 60 11.36 -11.44 14.82
CA LYS A 60 10.82 -12.57 14.05
C LYS A 60 9.46 -12.26 13.43
N PHE A 61 8.56 -11.61 14.16
CA PHE A 61 7.24 -11.25 13.63
C PHE A 61 7.29 -10.08 12.66
N ARG A 62 8.17 -9.10 12.90
CA ARG A 62 8.43 -8.00 11.95
C ARG A 62 8.86 -8.53 10.58
N GLU A 63 9.73 -9.54 10.56
CA GLU A 63 10.14 -10.17 9.30
C GLU A 63 8.98 -10.86 8.57
N ILE A 64 8.07 -11.50 9.30
CA ILE A 64 6.88 -12.12 8.69
C ILE A 64 5.98 -11.04 8.08
N LEU A 65 5.70 -9.96 8.82
CA LEU A 65 4.91 -8.82 8.32
C LEU A 65 5.54 -8.18 7.08
N GLN A 66 6.85 -7.90 7.12
CA GLN A 66 7.60 -7.32 6.02
C GLN A 66 7.62 -8.25 4.80
N LYS A 67 7.79 -9.56 4.99
CA LYS A 67 7.72 -10.55 3.91
C LYS A 67 6.31 -10.68 3.33
N SER A 68 5.28 -10.39 4.11
CA SER A 68 3.89 -10.47 3.65
C SER A 68 3.53 -9.26 2.81
N LEU A 69 3.74 -8.06 3.33
CA LEU A 69 3.16 -6.82 2.80
C LEU A 69 4.11 -5.99 1.93
N PHE A 70 5.44 -6.10 2.13
CA PHE A 70 6.39 -5.19 1.48
C PHE A 70 7.04 -5.82 0.26
N ASP A 71 7.30 -4.99 -0.75
CA ASP A 71 8.19 -5.35 -1.86
C ASP A 71 9.64 -5.15 -1.42
N ARG A 72 10.25 -6.22 -0.91
CA ARG A 72 11.63 -6.19 -0.42
C ARG A 72 12.64 -5.99 -1.54
N SER A 73 12.36 -6.50 -2.73
CA SER A 73 13.26 -6.39 -3.89
C SER A 73 13.35 -4.93 -4.33
N MET A 74 12.19 -4.27 -4.50
CA MET A 74 12.13 -2.85 -4.83
C MET A 74 12.71 -1.98 -3.71
N GLN A 75 12.41 -2.30 -2.45
CA GLN A 75 12.94 -1.56 -1.30
C GLN A 75 14.48 -1.56 -1.31
N VAL A 76 15.09 -2.74 -1.40
CA VAL A 76 16.56 -2.89 -1.39
C VAL A 76 17.19 -2.19 -2.58
N ALA A 77 16.61 -2.32 -3.77
CA ALA A 77 17.12 -1.67 -4.97
C ALA A 77 17.12 -0.13 -4.85
N LEU A 78 16.06 0.47 -4.31
CA LEU A 78 15.99 1.93 -4.19
C LEU A 78 16.84 2.48 -3.04
N GLU A 79 16.90 1.77 -1.91
CA GLU A 79 17.73 2.16 -0.76
C GLU A 79 19.23 2.04 -1.09
N SER A 80 19.66 1.01 -1.82
CA SER A 80 21.07 0.84 -2.21
C SER A 80 21.58 1.95 -3.12
N HIS A 81 20.72 2.48 -3.99
CA HIS A 81 21.02 3.63 -4.85
C HIS A 81 20.76 4.99 -4.17
N LYS A 82 20.47 5.01 -2.86
CA LYS A 82 20.13 6.21 -2.09
C LYS A 82 18.96 7.02 -2.68
N ARG A 83 18.04 6.34 -3.37
CA ARG A 83 16.82 6.93 -3.96
C ARG A 83 15.60 6.84 -3.04
N LEU A 84 15.65 5.95 -2.05
CA LEU A 84 14.63 5.81 -1.02
C LEU A 84 15.28 5.92 0.37
N ASN A 85 14.61 6.61 1.30
CA ASN A 85 15.00 6.72 2.71
C ASN A 85 16.46 7.20 2.96
N ALA A 86 17.03 7.99 2.05
CA ALA A 86 18.41 8.48 2.17
C ALA A 86 18.58 9.62 3.19
N CYS A 87 17.55 10.47 3.31
CA CYS A 87 17.48 11.55 4.29
C CYS A 87 17.01 10.99 5.64
N LYS A 88 17.76 11.26 6.71
CA LYS A 88 17.51 10.70 8.05
C LYS A 88 16.50 11.53 8.85
N GLU A 89 16.27 12.77 8.44
CA GLU A 89 15.37 13.71 9.11
C GLU A 89 13.89 13.46 8.80
N VAL A 90 13.59 12.71 7.73
CA VAL A 90 12.21 12.48 7.25
C VAL A 90 11.69 11.09 7.61
N LYS A 91 10.37 10.95 7.67
CA LYS A 91 9.71 9.66 7.89
C LYS A 91 10.08 8.66 6.79
N LYS A 92 10.28 7.40 7.18
CA LYS A 92 10.55 6.32 6.24
C LYS A 92 9.32 6.00 5.40
N LEU A 93 9.55 5.79 4.11
CA LEU A 93 8.59 5.24 3.17
C LEU A 93 8.94 3.78 2.90
N VAL A 94 7.91 2.96 2.69
CA VAL A 94 8.10 1.53 2.40
C VAL A 94 7.22 1.15 1.19
N PRO A 95 7.76 0.41 0.21
CA PRO A 95 6.98 -0.04 -0.92
C PRO A 95 6.10 -1.22 -0.51
N LEU A 96 4.79 -1.10 -0.75
CA LEU A 96 3.85 -2.21 -0.66
C LEU A 96 3.98 -3.10 -1.90
N ARG A 97 3.69 -4.39 -1.74
CA ARG A 97 3.54 -5.27 -2.89
C ARG A 97 2.42 -4.78 -3.80
N THR A 98 2.66 -4.94 -5.10
CA THR A 98 1.73 -4.58 -6.18
C THR A 98 1.74 -5.73 -7.18
N ASN A 99 0.56 -6.08 -7.71
CA ASN A 99 0.38 -7.14 -8.72
C ASN A 99 0.91 -6.74 -10.09
#